data_AF-A0A8X6L5H8-F1
#
_entry.id   AF-A0A8X6L5H8-F1
#
_cell.length_a   1.000
_cell.length_b   1.000
_cell.length_c   1.000
_cell.angle_alpha   90.00
_cell.angle_beta   90.00
_cell.angle_gamma   90.00
#
_symmetry.space_group_name_H-M   'P 1'
#
loop_
_entity.id
_entity.type
_entity.pdbx_description
1 polymer ?
#
loop_
_entity_poly.entity_id
_entity_poly.type
_entity_poly.pdbx_seq_one_letter_code
_entity_poly.pdbx_strand_id
1 'polypeptide(L)'
;MSFLERSLDIETYDLNGCHCLSPHSKKLKSAHFSTKIFCDPVHGQISLHPACVAIIDTPQFQRLRSIKQTGFLEYVYPGSIHNRFSHSLGVCYLAGKYIRELGERQPELSITDVDILCVELAGLCHDLGHGPFSHSWEKYMHMASLQKKVNTVWK
;
A
#
# COMPACT_ATOMS: atom_id res chain seq x y z
N MET A 1 10.39 20.35 14.49
CA MET A 1 10.52 19.57 15.74
C MET A 1 9.16 19.66 16.43
N SER A 2 8.24 18.73 16.24
CA SER A 2 8.24 17.42 16.89
C SER A 2 7.65 16.34 15.99
N PHE A 3 8.45 15.32 15.70
CA PHE A 3 8.02 14.02 15.18
C PHE A 3 7.16 13.34 16.26
N LEU A 4 5.89 13.06 15.99
CA LEU A 4 5.12 12.08 16.76
C LEU A 4 5.15 10.79 15.95
N GLU A 5 6.04 9.89 16.36
CA GLU A 5 6.02 8.48 15.97
C GLU A 5 4.62 7.93 16.24
N ARG A 6 3.93 7.51 15.17
CA ARG A 6 2.74 6.69 15.27
C ARG A 6 3.17 5.29 14.86
N SER A 7 3.57 4.49 15.85
CA SER A 7 3.83 3.07 15.70
C SER A 7 2.59 2.40 15.10
N LEU A 8 2.80 1.59 14.04
CA LEU A 8 1.80 0.67 13.53
C LEU A 8 1.77 -0.54 14.46
N ASP A 9 1.05 -0.42 15.57
CA ASP A 9 0.77 -1.56 16.44
C ASP A 9 -0.40 -2.35 15.82
N ILE A 10 -0.09 -3.46 15.15
CA ILE A 10 -1.01 -4.38 14.47
C ILE A 10 -1.82 -5.24 15.48
N GLU A 11 -2.04 -4.74 16.71
CA GLU A 11 -2.63 -5.54 17.81
C GLU A 11 -4.11 -5.23 18.14
N THR A 12 -4.79 -4.31 17.44
CA THR A 12 -6.18 -3.94 17.83
C THR A 12 -7.30 -4.59 17.03
N TYR A 13 -7.07 -5.70 16.32
CA TYR A 13 -8.17 -6.57 15.87
C TYR A 13 -8.53 -7.54 17.00
N ASP A 14 -9.34 -7.06 17.95
CA ASP A 14 -10.00 -7.91 18.94
C ASP A 14 -11.15 -8.67 18.25
N LEU A 15 -10.92 -9.96 17.94
CA LEU A 15 -11.95 -10.88 17.47
C LEU A 15 -12.39 -11.89 18.53
N ASN A 16 -11.91 -11.83 19.77
CA ASN A 16 -12.35 -12.75 20.82
C ASN A 16 -12.15 -12.12 22.19
N GLY A 17 -13.26 -11.70 22.80
CA GLY A 17 -13.30 -11.23 24.18
C GLY A 17 -12.59 -12.20 25.13
N CYS A 18 -11.41 -11.80 25.60
CA CYS A 18 -10.73 -12.45 26.71
C CYS A 18 -10.03 -11.38 27.54
N HIS A 19 -10.51 -11.21 28.77
CA HIS A 19 -10.10 -10.18 29.71
C HIS A 19 -8.70 -10.45 30.29
N CYS A 20 -7.74 -9.60 29.94
CA CYS A 20 -6.59 -9.29 30.80
C CYS A 20 -6.04 -7.88 30.48
N LEU A 21 -6.74 -6.84 30.92
CA LEU A 21 -6.27 -5.46 30.82
C LEU A 21 -5.26 -5.14 31.93
N SER A 22 -4.02 -4.83 31.53
CA SER A 22 -3.01 -4.18 32.38
C SER A 22 -3.44 -2.76 32.79
N PRO A 23 -3.12 -2.25 34.00
CA PRO A 23 -3.66 -0.99 34.54
C PRO A 23 -3.09 0.29 33.90
N HIS A 24 -2.20 0.19 32.90
CA HIS A 24 -1.48 1.35 32.35
C HIS A 24 -1.86 1.72 30.90
N SER A 25 -2.96 1.17 30.36
CA SER A 25 -3.46 1.55 29.04
C SER A 25 -4.05 2.96 29.05
N LYS A 26 -3.28 3.94 28.56
CA LYS A 26 -3.82 5.22 28.13
C LYS A 26 -4.87 4.91 27.06
N LYS A 27 -6.14 5.27 27.30
CA LYS A 27 -7.22 5.19 26.30
C LYS A 27 -6.79 5.91 25.02
N LEU A 28 -6.23 5.17 24.08
CA LEU A 28 -6.08 5.61 22.71
C LEU A 28 -7.50 5.82 22.19
N LYS A 29 -7.80 7.04 21.74
CA LYS A 29 -9.08 7.33 21.10
C LYS A 29 -9.22 6.32 19.96
N SER A 30 -10.26 5.49 20.02
CA SER A 30 -10.58 4.55 18.94
C SER A 30 -10.60 5.35 17.64
N ALA A 31 -9.57 5.14 16.80
CA ALA A 31 -9.52 5.75 15.49
C ALA A 31 -10.65 5.07 14.71
N HIS A 32 -11.69 5.84 14.40
CA HIS A 32 -12.83 5.33 13.64
C HIS A 32 -12.35 5.08 12.21
N PHE A 33 -11.85 3.89 11.95
CA PHE A 33 -11.40 3.50 10.63
C PHE A 33 -12.63 3.22 9.77
N SER A 34 -13.00 4.20 8.95
CA SER A 34 -14.11 4.09 8.00
C SER A 34 -13.60 3.64 6.65
N THR A 35 -14.41 2.82 5.96
CA THR A 35 -14.26 2.55 4.53
C THR A 35 -14.29 3.87 3.78
N LYS A 36 -13.43 4.02 2.76
CA LYS A 36 -13.33 5.23 1.94
C LYS A 36 -13.52 4.87 0.47
N ILE A 37 -14.27 5.71 -0.23
CA ILE A 37 -14.51 5.58 -1.67
C ILE A 37 -13.60 6.56 -2.41
N PHE A 38 -12.88 6.05 -3.40
CA PHE A 38 -12.06 6.81 -4.33
C PHE A 38 -12.69 6.76 -5.71
N CYS A 39 -12.76 7.90 -6.40
CA CYS A 39 -13.18 7.95 -7.79
C CYS A 39 -11.94 7.84 -8.69
N ASP A 40 -11.83 6.72 -9.39
CA ASP A 40 -10.75 6.40 -10.31
C ASP A 40 -11.27 6.40 -11.76
N PRO A 41 -10.56 7.01 -12.72
CA PRO A 41 -11.02 7.10 -14.10
C PRO A 41 -10.98 5.76 -14.85
N VAL A 42 -10.24 4.76 -14.38
CA VAL A 42 -10.12 3.44 -15.02
C VAL A 42 -11.09 2.44 -14.40
N HIS A 43 -11.25 2.47 -13.08
CA HIS A 43 -12.02 1.47 -12.32
C HIS A 43 -13.34 2.00 -11.76
N GLY A 44 -13.65 3.29 -11.93
CA GLY A 44 -14.86 3.91 -11.39
C GLY A 44 -14.73 4.15 -9.90
N GLN A 45 -15.74 3.73 -9.11
CA GLN A 45 -15.69 3.87 -7.66
C GLN A 45 -14.95 2.69 -7.02
N ILE A 46 -13.83 2.99 -6.38
CA ILE A 46 -13.02 2.04 -5.62
C ILE A 46 -13.35 2.22 -4.13
N SER A 47 -13.89 1.17 -3.50
CA SER A 47 -14.10 1.12 -2.05
C SER A 47 -12.96 0.32 -1.40
N LEU A 48 -12.27 0.90 -0.41
CA LEU A 48 -11.11 0.25 0.24
C LEU A 48 -11.36 0.01 1.72
N HIS A 49 -10.85 -1.14 2.19
CA HIS A 49 -10.89 -1.55 3.58
C HIS A 49 -10.22 -0.49 4.49
N PRO A 50 -10.73 -0.24 5.70
CA PRO A 50 -10.21 0.82 6.55
C PRO A 50 -8.72 0.70 6.91
N ALA A 51 -8.18 -0.53 6.99
CA ALA A 51 -6.75 -0.76 7.19
C ALA A 51 -5.92 -0.26 5.98
N CYS A 52 -6.39 -0.47 4.76
CA CYS A 52 -5.76 0.08 3.55
C CYS A 52 -5.79 1.62 3.58
N VAL A 53 -6.91 2.21 4.01
CA VAL A 53 -7.04 3.67 4.17
C VAL A 53 -6.04 4.20 5.21
N ALA A 54 -5.84 3.50 6.32
CA ALA A 54 -4.86 3.88 7.33
C ALA A 54 -3.43 3.95 6.77
N ILE A 55 -3.05 3.00 5.91
CA ILE A 55 -1.75 3.01 5.21
C ILE A 55 -1.70 4.12 4.17
N ILE A 56 -2.78 4.31 3.40
CA ILE A 56 -2.86 5.37 2.38
C ILE A 56 -2.62 6.73 3.01
N ASP A 57 -3.17 7.00 4.20
CA ASP A 57 -3.04 8.29 4.89
C ASP A 57 -1.68 8.48 5.61
N THR A 58 -0.69 7.63 5.34
CA THR A 58 0.69 7.80 5.81
C THR A 58 1.53 8.66 4.83
N PRO A 59 2.54 9.41 5.31
CA PRO A 59 3.47 10.13 4.45
C PRO A 59 4.20 9.23 3.44
N GLN A 60 4.52 8.00 3.84
CA GLN A 60 5.22 7.01 3.02
C GLN A 60 4.42 6.65 1.77
N PHE A 61 3.10 6.45 1.93
CA PHE A 61 2.22 6.17 0.79
C PHE A 61 1.87 7.45 0.00
N GLN A 62 1.59 8.56 0.69
CA GLN A 62 1.27 9.83 0.01
C GLN A 62 2.42 10.35 -0.87
N ARG A 63 3.68 10.00 -0.57
CA ARG A 63 4.85 10.27 -1.41
C ARG A 63 4.66 9.80 -2.86
N LEU A 64 3.94 8.70 -3.09
CA LEU A 64 3.71 8.14 -4.43
C LEU A 64 2.97 9.12 -5.37
N ARG A 65 2.29 10.15 -4.84
CA ARG A 65 1.66 11.19 -5.66
C ARG A 65 2.66 12.01 -6.48
N SER A 66 3.88 12.13 -5.98
CA SER A 66 4.96 12.89 -6.61
C SER A 66 5.80 12.05 -7.57
N ILE A 67 5.52 10.75 -7.70
CA ILE A 67 6.29 9.83 -8.56
C ILE A 67 5.47 9.50 -9.80
N LYS A 68 5.90 10.03 -10.95
CA LYS A 68 5.28 9.76 -12.25
C LYS A 68 5.42 8.28 -12.60
N GLN A 69 4.34 7.64 -13.01
CA GLN A 69 4.34 6.22 -13.37
C GLN A 69 5.36 5.93 -14.48
N THR A 70 5.38 6.79 -15.50
CA THR A 70 6.13 6.63 -16.74
C THR A 70 7.35 7.56 -16.83
N GLY A 71 7.74 8.21 -15.72
CA GLY A 71 8.93 9.07 -15.66
C GLY A 71 8.86 10.22 -16.68
N PHE A 72 9.80 10.25 -17.63
CA PHE A 72 9.91 11.31 -18.63
C PHE A 72 8.92 11.19 -19.80
N LEU A 73 8.12 10.12 -19.87
CA LEU A 73 7.22 9.90 -20.99
C LEU A 73 6.18 11.01 -21.14
N GLU A 74 5.81 11.68 -20.05
CA GLU A 74 4.93 12.85 -20.04
C GLU A 74 5.39 13.97 -20.99
N TYR A 75 6.71 14.13 -21.19
CA TYR A 75 7.27 15.14 -22.11
C TYR A 75 7.08 14.81 -23.59
N VAL A 76 6.79 13.55 -23.92
CA VAL A 76 6.51 13.08 -25.29
C VAL A 76 5.01 12.84 -25.46
N TYR A 77 4.35 12.32 -24.42
CA TYR A 77 2.93 12.01 -24.39
C TYR A 77 2.27 12.78 -23.23
N PRO A 78 1.70 13.96 -23.50
CA PRO A 78 1.13 14.82 -22.47
C PRO A 78 -0.01 14.19 -21.65
N GLY A 79 -0.62 13.10 -22.13
CA GLY A 79 -1.62 12.34 -21.36
C GLY A 79 -1.04 11.40 -20.29
N SER A 80 0.28 11.20 -20.26
CA SER A 80 0.96 10.29 -19.33
C SER A 80 1.24 10.94 -17.97
N ILE A 81 0.24 11.61 -17.39
CA ILE A 81 0.38 12.41 -16.15
C ILE A 81 0.18 11.61 -14.86
N HIS A 82 -0.26 10.35 -14.99
CA HIS A 82 -0.60 9.48 -13.87
C HIS A 82 0.63 9.16 -13.00
N ASN A 83 0.37 8.96 -11.72
CA ASN A 83 1.40 8.71 -10.71
C ASN A 83 1.26 7.31 -10.10
N ARG A 84 2.29 6.90 -9.38
CA ARG A 84 2.33 5.61 -8.68
C ARG A 84 1.22 5.50 -7.65
N PHE A 85 0.77 6.63 -7.05
CA PHE A 85 -0.33 6.62 -6.09
C PHE A 85 -1.63 6.10 -6.70
N SER A 86 -2.09 6.65 -7.84
CA SER A 86 -3.33 6.18 -8.48
C SER A 86 -3.19 4.74 -8.96
N HIS A 87 -2.01 4.37 -9.45
CA HIS A 87 -1.73 3.00 -9.85
C HIS A 87 -1.84 2.01 -8.68
N SER A 88 -1.20 2.29 -7.55
CA SER A 88 -1.26 1.45 -6.34
C SER A 88 -2.68 1.28 -5.79
N LEU A 89 -3.52 2.32 -5.87
CA LEU A 89 -4.95 2.19 -5.53
C LEU A 89 -5.68 1.21 -6.45
N GLY A 90 -5.44 1.32 -7.76
CA GLY A 90 -6.02 0.39 -8.74
C GLY A 90 -5.56 -1.06 -8.54
N VAL A 91 -4.27 -1.27 -8.25
CA VAL A 91 -3.73 -2.61 -7.97
C VAL A 91 -4.33 -3.20 -6.69
N CYS A 92 -4.42 -2.42 -5.60
CA CYS A 92 -5.12 -2.84 -4.38
C CYS A 92 -6.55 -3.31 -4.67
N TYR A 93 -7.30 -2.52 -5.44
CA TYR A 93 -8.68 -2.85 -5.82
C TYR A 93 -8.79 -4.12 -6.64
N LEU A 94 -7.96 -4.26 -7.68
CA LEU A 94 -7.98 -5.44 -8.55
C LEU A 94 -7.52 -6.70 -7.82
N ALA A 95 -6.52 -6.59 -6.94
CA ALA A 95 -6.03 -7.68 -6.11
C ALA A 95 -7.16 -8.22 -5.21
N GLY A 96 -7.86 -7.31 -4.51
CA GLY A 96 -9.02 -7.66 -3.68
C GLY A 96 -10.18 -8.27 -4.47
N LYS A 97 -10.49 -7.71 -5.66
CA LYS A 97 -11.53 -8.26 -6.53
C LYS A 97 -11.19 -9.68 -7.00
N TYR A 98 -9.94 -9.91 -7.38
CA TYR A 98 -9.47 -11.21 -7.87
C TYR A 98 -9.54 -12.29 -6.79
N ILE A 99 -9.01 -12.02 -5.59
CA ILE A 99 -8.98 -13.02 -4.50
C ILE A 99 -10.38 -13.35 -3.99
N ARG A 100 -11.31 -12.38 -3.96
CA ARG A 100 -12.72 -12.63 -3.63
C ARG A 100 -13.39 -13.53 -4.66
N GLU A 101 -13.25 -13.21 -5.95
CA GLU A 101 -13.80 -14.04 -7.03
C GLU A 101 -13.23 -15.47 -6.99
N LEU A 102 -11.94 -15.61 -6.68
CA LEU A 102 -11.29 -16.91 -6.54
C LEU A 102 -11.89 -17.72 -5.38
N GLY A 103 -12.10 -17.10 -4.21
CA GLY A 103 -12.73 -17.74 -3.06
C GLY A 103 -14.19 -18.13 -3.30
N GLU A 104 -14.94 -17.31 -4.04
CA GLU A 104 -16.32 -17.62 -4.43
C GLU A 104 -16.40 -18.79 -5.42
N ARG A 105 -15.48 -18.86 -6.38
CA ARG A 105 -15.46 -19.94 -7.40
C ARG A 105 -14.85 -21.24 -6.90
N GLN A 106 -13.99 -21.17 -5.90
CA GLN A 106 -13.25 -22.32 -5.36
C GLN A 106 -13.34 -22.33 -3.82
N PRO A 107 -14.51 -22.64 -3.24
CA PRO A 107 -14.70 -22.64 -1.79
C PRO A 107 -13.75 -23.60 -1.04
N GLU A 108 -13.26 -24.64 -1.71
CA GLU A 108 -12.27 -25.58 -1.17
C GLU A 108 -10.95 -24.92 -0.76
N LEU A 109 -10.60 -23.76 -1.36
CA LEU A 109 -9.41 -23.00 -1.01
C LEU A 109 -9.49 -22.35 0.38
N SER A 110 -10.69 -22.28 0.98
CA SER A 110 -10.91 -21.75 2.32
C SER A 110 -10.31 -20.36 2.54
N ILE A 111 -10.41 -19.48 1.53
CA ILE A 111 -9.88 -18.11 1.57
C ILE A 111 -10.62 -17.32 2.65
N THR A 112 -9.88 -16.73 3.58
CA THR A 112 -10.42 -15.94 4.69
C THR A 112 -10.41 -14.44 4.41
N ASP A 113 -11.18 -13.66 5.18
CA ASP A 113 -11.13 -12.19 5.11
C ASP A 113 -9.73 -11.62 5.40
N VAL A 114 -8.95 -12.32 6.22
CA VAL A 114 -7.56 -11.95 6.51
C VAL A 114 -6.68 -12.14 5.27
N ASP A 115 -6.85 -13.23 4.53
CA ASP A 115 -6.10 -13.48 3.29
C ASP A 115 -6.43 -12.40 2.25
N ILE A 116 -7.72 -12.08 2.11
CA ILE A 116 -8.19 -11.03 1.20
C ILE A 116 -7.54 -9.69 1.54
N LEU A 117 -7.55 -9.30 2.82
CA LEU A 117 -6.93 -8.05 3.28
C LEU A 117 -5.42 -8.06 3.06
N CYS A 118 -4.73 -9.16 3.34
CA CYS A 118 -3.30 -9.30 3.10
C CYS A 118 -2.96 -9.12 1.61
N VAL A 119 -3.75 -9.70 0.71
CA VAL A 119 -3.56 -9.56 -0.75
C VAL A 119 -3.83 -8.12 -1.21
N GLU A 120 -4.87 -7.47 -0.69
CA GLU A 120 -5.13 -6.04 -0.95
C GLU A 120 -3.97 -5.16 -0.49
N LEU A 121 -3.48 -5.38 0.73
CA LEU A 121 -2.35 -4.65 1.31
C LEU A 121 -1.04 -4.88 0.53
N ALA A 122 -0.80 -6.12 0.09
CA ALA A 122 0.34 -6.44 -0.77
C ALA A 122 0.26 -5.69 -2.10
N GLY A 123 -0.92 -5.70 -2.74
CA GLY A 123 -1.17 -4.95 -3.98
C GLY A 123 -1.04 -3.44 -3.79
N LEU A 124 -1.52 -2.91 -2.67
CA LEU A 124 -1.38 -1.50 -2.31
C LEU A 124 0.09 -1.10 -2.19
N CYS A 125 0.87 -1.89 -1.44
CA CYS A 125 2.23 -1.54 -1.04
C CYS A 125 3.32 -1.92 -2.04
N HIS A 126 3.00 -2.66 -3.12
CA HIS A 126 4.01 -3.22 -4.04
C HIS A 126 4.97 -2.18 -4.63
N ASP A 127 4.48 -0.95 -4.83
CA ASP A 127 5.21 0.15 -5.48
C ASP A 127 5.80 1.19 -4.50
N LEU A 128 5.70 0.96 -3.18
CA LEU A 128 6.22 1.89 -2.16
C LEU A 128 7.73 2.18 -2.30
N GLY A 129 8.48 1.19 -2.78
CA GLY A 129 9.94 1.26 -2.94
C GLY A 129 10.42 2.09 -4.13
N HIS A 130 9.54 2.57 -5.01
CA HIS A 130 9.99 3.28 -6.21
C HIS A 130 10.69 4.62 -5.88
N GLY A 131 11.82 4.83 -6.55
CA GLY A 131 12.57 6.09 -6.52
C GLY A 131 12.04 7.15 -7.49
N PRO A 132 12.64 8.35 -7.51
CA PRO A 132 12.27 9.41 -8.44
C PRO A 132 12.40 8.95 -9.91
N PHE A 133 11.51 9.38 -10.81
CA PHE A 133 11.51 8.95 -12.22
C PHE A 133 11.31 7.43 -12.45
N SER A 134 10.69 6.72 -11.49
CA SER A 134 10.33 5.30 -11.58
C SER A 134 11.52 4.43 -11.99
N HIS A 135 11.41 3.62 -13.06
CA HIS A 135 12.46 2.69 -13.49
C HIS A 135 13.78 3.37 -13.91
N SER A 136 13.77 4.68 -14.19
CA SER A 136 15.01 5.40 -14.50
C SER A 136 15.94 5.43 -13.28
N TRP A 137 15.38 5.49 -12.07
CA TRP A 137 16.15 5.44 -10.84
C TRP A 137 16.72 4.06 -10.54
N GLU A 138 15.95 3.01 -10.78
CA GLU A 138 16.44 1.63 -10.63
C GLU A 138 17.66 1.39 -11.54
N LYS A 139 17.58 1.83 -12.80
CA LYS A 139 18.71 1.76 -13.73
C LYS A 139 19.91 2.55 -13.24
N TYR A 140 19.70 3.77 -12.75
CA TYR A 140 20.79 4.59 -12.19
C TYR A 140 21.43 3.93 -10.96
N MET A 141 20.64 3.43 -10.02
CA MET A 141 21.13 2.76 -8.81
C MET A 141 21.88 1.46 -9.16
N HIS A 142 21.40 0.70 -10.14
CA HIS A 142 22.11 -0.47 -10.64
C HIS A 142 23.45 -0.10 -11.29
N MET A 143 23.48 0.93 -12.14
CA MET A 143 24.74 1.41 -12.73
C MET A 143 25.72 1.93 -11.66
N ALA A 144 25.22 2.66 -10.67
CA ALA A 144 26.03 3.18 -9.57
C ALA A 144 26.56 2.07 -8.65
N SER A 145 25.79 0.99 -8.44
CA SER A 145 26.23 -0.18 -7.66
C SER A 145 27.28 -1.01 -8.40
N LEU A 146 27.28 -1.02 -9.74
CA LEU A 146 28.33 -1.66 -10.54
C LEU A 146 29.63 -0.84 -10.55
N GLN A 147 29.55 0.50 -10.51
CA GLN A 147 30.73 1.37 -10.42
C GLN A 147 31.44 1.30 -9.07
N LYS A 148 30.68 1.05 -8.01
CA LYS A 148 31.24 0.78 -6.68
C LYS A 148 31.45 -0.72 -6.56
N LYS A 149 32.68 -1.24 -6.64
CA LYS A 149 33.03 -2.54 -6.04
C LYS A 149 32.81 -2.49 -4.51
N VAL A 150 31.57 -2.35 -4.08
CA VAL A 150 31.13 -2.49 -2.70
C VAL A 150 30.53 -3.88 -2.66
N ASN A 151 31.15 -4.76 -1.87
CA ASN A 151 30.61 -6.08 -1.55
C ASN A 151 29.21 -5.90 -0.95
N THR A 152 28.16 -5.98 -1.78
CA THR A 152 26.78 -6.03 -1.30
C THR A 152 26.47 -7.45 -0.84
N VAL A 153 26.23 -7.57 0.46
CA VAL A 153 25.84 -8.79 1.20
C VAL A 153 24.36 -9.12 0.94
N TRP A 154 23.98 -9.21 -0.32
CA TRP A 154 22.68 -9.75 -0.72
C TRP A 154 22.92 -10.67 -1.91
N LYS A 155 23.36 -11.89 -1.57
CA LYS A 155 23.26 -13.06 -2.43
C LYS A 155 21.92 -13.73 -2.19
#